data_AF-A0A529Y7F2-F1
#
_entry.id   AF-A0A529Y7F2-F1
#
_cell.length_a   1.000
_cell.length_b   1.000
_cell.length_c   1.000
_cell.angle_alpha   90.00
_cell.angle_beta   90.00
_cell.angle_gamma   90.00
#
_symmetry.space_group_name_H-M   'P 1'
#
loop_
_entity.id
_entity.type
_entity.pdbx_description
1 polymer ?
#
loop_
_entity_poly.entity_id
_entity_poly.type
_entity_poly.pdbx_seq_one_letter_code
_entity_poly.pdbx_strand_id
1 'polypeptide(L)' 'LRDDATAKRTGDPSQTLGAVIADRALDHGLVLRSRGNLLAFCPPLIITPEEVDEMFDRFSKAICDVLEQ' A
#
# COMPACT_ATOMS: atom_id res chain seq x y z
N LEU A 1 -21.82 3.49 -16.42
CA LEU A 1 -20.96 3.85 -15.27
C LEU A 1 -21.64 3.26 -14.06
N ARG A 2 -21.04 2.26 -13.42
CA ARG A 2 -21.67 1.50 -12.33
C ARG A 2 -21.27 2.17 -11.02
N ASP A 3 -22.25 2.73 -10.32
CA ASP A 3 -22.11 3.34 -9.00
C ASP A 3 -21.95 2.24 -7.93
N ASP A 4 -20.73 1.99 -7.49
CA ASP A 4 -20.46 1.09 -6.35
C ASP A 4 -20.45 1.92 -5.04
N ALA A 5 -21.65 2.30 -4.61
CA ALA A 5 -21.91 3.06 -3.38
C ALA A 5 -21.92 2.20 -2.09
N THR A 6 -21.07 1.16 -1.99
CA THR A 6 -21.01 0.28 -0.81
C THR A 6 -19.60 -0.17 -0.45
N ALA A 7 -18.59 0.71 -0.55
CA ALA A 7 -17.33 0.49 0.15
C ALA A 7 -17.46 1.06 1.57
N LYS A 8 -17.45 0.19 2.59
CA LYS A 8 -17.35 0.62 4.00
C LYS A 8 -16.00 1.31 4.20
N ARG A 9 -15.98 2.62 4.06
CA ARG A 9 -14.80 3.44 4.37
C ARG A 9 -14.66 3.58 5.88
N THR A 10 -14.15 2.54 6.53
CA THR A 10 -13.57 2.65 7.87
C THR A 10 -12.18 3.24 7.74
N GLY A 11 -12.12 4.56 7.60
CA GLY A 11 -10.88 5.33 7.59
C GLY A 11 -11.16 6.76 8.03
N ASP A 12 -10.21 7.37 8.72
CA ASP A 12 -10.24 8.80 9.02
C ASP A 12 -10.38 9.56 7.66
N PRO A 13 -11.38 10.43 7.49
CA PRO A 13 -11.56 11.22 6.26
C PRO A 13 -10.32 12.03 5.85
N SER A 14 -9.40 12.28 6.80
CA SER A 14 -8.13 12.96 6.55
C SER A 14 -7.06 12.06 5.91
N GLN A 15 -7.20 10.73 6.01
CA GLN A 15 -6.23 9.79 5.46
C GLN A 15 -6.49 9.50 3.99
N THR A 16 -5.46 9.74 3.17
CA THR A 16 -5.45 9.36 1.76
C THR A 16 -5.27 7.86 1.59
N LEU A 17 -5.78 7.28 0.50
CA LEU A 17 -5.62 5.85 0.20
C LEU A 17 -4.15 5.41 0.20
N GLY A 18 -3.24 6.25 -0.31
CA GLY A 18 -1.81 5.97 -0.25
C GLY A 18 -1.25 5.90 1.18
N ALA A 19 -1.81 6.67 2.14
CA ALA A 19 -1.42 6.57 3.55
C ALA A 19 -1.90 5.25 4.16
N VAL A 20 -3.14 4.84 3.86
CA VAL A 20 -3.71 3.57 4.32
C VAL A 20 -2.92 2.37 3.77
N ILE A 21 -2.55 2.39 2.50
CA ILE A 21 -1.72 1.34 1.90
C ILE A 21 -0.32 1.31 2.52
N ALA A 22 0.29 2.47 2.78
CA ALA A 22 1.62 2.53 3.40
C ALA A 22 1.62 1.96 4.83
N ASP A 23 0.57 2.22 5.60
CA ASP A 23 0.38 1.65 6.94
C ASP A 23 0.21 0.13 6.86
N ARG A 24 -0.68 -0.35 5.96
CA ARG A 24 -0.85 -1.79 5.76
C ARG A 24 0.41 -2.49 5.24
N ALA A 25 1.19 -1.83 4.38
CA ALA A 25 2.46 -2.36 3.89
C ALA A 25 3.48 -2.59 5.03
N LEU A 26 3.44 -1.76 6.09
CA LEU A 26 4.29 -1.93 7.25
C LEU A 26 4.01 -3.25 7.99
N ASP A 27 2.74 -3.65 8.09
CA ASP A 27 2.34 -4.94 8.67
C ASP A 27 2.91 -6.13 7.87
N HIS A 28 3.12 -5.94 6.56
CA HIS A 28 3.76 -6.93 5.67
C HIS A 28 5.29 -6.80 5.60
N GLY A 29 5.91 -5.96 6.44
CA GLY A 29 7.36 -5.76 6.48
C GLY A 29 7.91 -4.86 5.38
N LEU A 30 7.06 -4.05 4.72
CA LEU A 30 7.45 -3.12 3.68
C LEU A 30 7.26 -1.66 4.14
N VAL A 31 8.36 -0.93 4.28
CA VAL A 31 8.33 0.49 4.63
C VAL A 31 8.16 1.33 3.37
N LEU A 32 7.05 2.06 3.26
CA LEU A 32 6.78 2.99 2.17
C LEU A 32 6.63 4.42 2.67
N ARG A 33 7.07 5.38 1.83
CA ARG A 33 6.78 6.79 2.06
C ARG A 33 5.57 7.21 1.24
N SER A 34 4.50 7.61 1.91
CA SER A 34 3.32 8.20 1.27
C SER A 34 3.38 9.74 1.22
N ARG A 35 2.85 10.31 0.15
CA ARG A 35 2.54 11.73 -0.02
C ARG A 35 1.17 11.84 -0.68
N GLY A 36 0.13 11.76 0.14
CA GLY A 36 -1.23 11.59 -0.36
C GLY A 36 -1.39 10.23 -1.04
N ASN A 37 -1.84 10.22 -2.30
CA ASN A 37 -1.95 9.00 -3.10
C ASN A 37 -0.67 8.63 -3.87
N LEU A 38 0.44 9.33 -3.64
CA LEU A 38 1.75 8.98 -4.19
C LEU A 38 2.51 8.11 -3.18
N LEU A 39 3.01 6.95 -3.63
CA LEU A 39 3.88 6.06 -2.86
C LEU A 39 5.27 6.03 -3.48
N ALA A 40 6.30 6.22 -2.66
CA ALA A 40 7.69 6.17 -3.09
C ALA A 40 8.37 4.88 -2.61
N PHE A 41 8.97 4.16 -3.55
CA PHE A 41 9.87 3.03 -3.30
C PHE A 41 11.31 3.55 -3.35
N CYS A 42 12.06 3.37 -2.27
CA CYS A 42 13.46 3.80 -2.16
C CYS A 42 14.30 2.68 -1.54
N PRO A 43 14.41 1.51 -2.19
CA PRO A 43 15.23 0.42 -1.67
C PRO A 43 16.72 0.82 -1.62
N PRO A 44 17.53 0.15 -0.78
CA PRO A 44 18.96 0.38 -0.75
C PRO A 44 19.61 -0.03 -2.08
N LEU A 45 20.76 0.57 -2.42
CA LEU A 45 21.46 0.30 -3.70
C LEU A 45 22.03 -1.12 -3.81
N ILE A 46 22.07 -1.88 -2.71
CA ILE A 46 22.55 -3.25 -2.65
C ILE A 46 21.45 -4.30 -2.90
N ILE A 47 20.22 -3.87 -3.18
CA ILE A 47 19.06 -4.76 -3.37
C ILE A 47 19.29 -5.75 -4.53
N THR A 48 18.91 -7.01 -4.34
CA THR A 48 18.95 -8.03 -5.41
C THR A 48 17.63 -8.08 -6.20
N PRO A 49 17.61 -8.68 -7.42
CA PRO A 49 16.37 -8.89 -8.16
C PRO A 49 15.30 -9.66 -7.35
N GLU A 50 15.70 -10.67 -6.59
CA GLU A 50 14.78 -11.48 -5.78
C GLU A 50 14.18 -10.66 -4.62
N GLU A 51 14.95 -9.75 -4.02
CA GLU A 51 14.45 -8.82 -3.00
C GLU A 51 13.51 -7.76 -3.59
N VAL A 52 13.67 -7.39 -4.88
CA VAL A 52 12.70 -6.55 -5.59
C VAL A 52 11.37 -7.28 -5.77
N ASP A 53 11.41 -8.56 -6.14
CA ASP A 53 10.20 -9.39 -6.24
C ASP A 53 9.50 -9.48 -4.88
N GLU A 54 10.25 -9.75 -3.80
CA GLU A 54 9.69 -9.79 -2.44
C GLU A 54 9.07 -8.44 -2.02
N MET A 55 9.71 -7.32 -2.38
CA MET A 55 9.18 -5.98 -2.14
C MET A 55 7.81 -5.78 -2.80
N PHE A 56 7.63 -6.21 -4.05
CA PHE A 56 6.36 -6.09 -4.76
C PHE A 56 5.32 -7.12 -4.32
N ASP A 57 5.73 -8.31 -3.86
CA ASP A 57 4.84 -9.29 -3.26
C ASP A 57 4.21 -8.75 -1.97
N ARG A 58 5.02 -8.14 -1.09
CA ARG A 58 4.53 -7.48 0.14
C ARG A 58 3.60 -6.31 -0.20
N PHE A 59 3.95 -5.52 -1.21
CA PHE A 59 3.09 -4.42 -1.65
C PHE A 59 1.73 -4.91 -2.19
N SER A 60 1.73 -5.99 -2.98
CA SER A 60 0.52 -6.60 -3.53
C SER A 60 -0.40 -7.11 -2.42
N LYS A 61 0.16 -7.78 -1.41
CA LYS A 61 -0.59 -8.21 -0.20
C LYS A 61 -1.23 -7.03 0.52
N ALA A 62 -0.49 -5.94 0.69
CA ALA A 62 -1.02 -4.73 1.34
C ALA A 62 -2.20 -4.12 0.55
N ILE A 63 -2.13 -4.09 -0.78
CA ILE A 63 -3.25 -3.63 -1.61
C ILE A 63 -4.45 -4.56 -1.49
N CYS A 64 -4.24 -5.87 -1.61
CA CYS A 64 -5.32 -6.86 -1.48
C CYS A 64 -6.04 -6.70 -0.14
N ASP A 65 -5.30 -6.63 0.97
CA ASP A 65 -5.86 -6.40 2.29
C ASP A 65 -6.70 -5.13 2.34
N VAL A 66 -6.23 -4.02 1.76
CA VAL A 66 -6.96 -2.74 1.76
C VAL A 66 -8.22 -2.79 0.89
N LEU A 67 -8.21 -3.55 -0.20
CA LEU A 67 -9.35 -3.68 -1.11
C LEU A 67 -10.40 -4.69 -0.63
N GLU A 68 -9.99 -5.66 0.19
CA GLU A 68 -10.87 -6.72 0.74
C GLU A 68 -11.51 -6.33 2.09
N GLN A 69 -11.18 -5.16 2.64
CA GLN A 69 -11.79 -4.57 3.85
C GLN A 69 -13.12 -3.84 3.56
#